data_AF-A0A3A1QPP1-F1
#
_entry.id   AF-A0A3A1QPP1-F1
#
_cell.length_a   1.000
_cell.length_b   1.000
_cell.length_c   1.000
_cell.angle_alpha   90.00
_cell.angle_beta   90.00
_cell.angle_gamma   90.00
#
_symmetry.space_group_name_H-M   'P 1'
#
loop_
_entity.id
_entity.type
_entity.pdbx_description
1 polymer ?
#
loop_
_entity_poly.entity_id
_entity_poly.type
_entity_poly.pdbx_seq_one_letter_code
_entity_poly.pdbx_strand_id
1 'polypeptide(L)'
;MYYSPHNESVNSEARVIIVGITPGWTQMKTAYEEILNSVEMEKSQSRLLQTAKAAGFSGSIRRNLIGMLDQIGLAECLNIESTLSLFHENRSLLHTTSVIKYPVFIDRQNYTGHKPALSQSNLLSCYAFKIFPEELNQIDPSAIVIPLGRTVESVLLKLKEEHRISQTLLTGFPHPSGANGHRLKQFRQNKHEMTSTIRAWADSE
;
A
#
# COMPACT_ATOMS: atom_id res chain seq x y z
N MET A 1 17.46 8.40 0.94
CA MET A 1 16.70 7.17 0.59
C MET A 1 17.57 5.99 0.98
N TYR A 2 16.99 4.96 1.58
CA TYR A 2 17.72 3.79 2.07
C TYR A 2 17.11 2.55 1.47
N TYR A 3 17.94 1.63 0.99
CA TYR A 3 17.46 0.33 0.54
C TYR A 3 16.63 -0.36 1.64
N SER A 4 15.56 -1.05 1.25
CA SER A 4 14.85 -1.93 2.16
C SER A 4 14.22 -3.10 1.39
N PRO A 5 14.43 -4.35 1.84
CA PRO A 5 14.10 -5.54 1.07
C PRO A 5 12.60 -5.88 0.98
N HIS A 6 11.76 -5.30 1.83
CA HIS A 6 10.36 -5.71 1.99
C HIS A 6 9.43 -5.34 0.83
N ASN A 7 9.86 -4.48 -0.09
CA ASN A 7 9.12 -4.13 -1.31
C ASN A 7 9.74 -4.76 -2.57
N GLU A 8 10.66 -5.71 -2.46
CA GLU A 8 11.31 -6.31 -3.63
C GLU A 8 10.46 -7.37 -4.35
N SER A 9 9.61 -8.08 -3.61
CA SER A 9 8.71 -9.08 -4.20
C SER A 9 7.42 -8.44 -4.68
N VAL A 10 7.03 -8.72 -5.92
CA VAL A 10 5.72 -8.37 -6.47
C VAL A 10 4.80 -9.58 -6.37
N ASN A 11 3.59 -9.39 -5.84
CA ASN A 11 2.56 -10.40 -5.82
C ASN A 11 1.62 -10.19 -7.04
N SER A 12 1.86 -10.91 -8.14
CA SER A 12 1.11 -10.76 -9.40
C SER A 12 -0.37 -11.10 -9.26
N GLU A 13 -0.70 -12.03 -8.37
CA GLU A 13 -2.06 -12.56 -8.15
C GLU A 13 -2.84 -11.77 -7.10
N ALA A 14 -2.33 -10.62 -6.64
CA ALA A 14 -3.01 -9.83 -5.63
C ALA A 14 -4.32 -9.23 -6.17
N ARG A 15 -5.41 -9.41 -5.43
CA ARG A 15 -6.69 -8.75 -5.70
C ARG A 15 -6.80 -7.37 -5.05
N VAL A 16 -6.07 -7.13 -3.95
CA VAL A 16 -6.05 -5.86 -3.22
C VAL A 16 -4.62 -5.34 -3.13
N ILE A 17 -4.43 -4.09 -3.54
CA ILE A 17 -3.13 -3.41 -3.51
C ILE A 17 -3.22 -2.21 -2.59
N ILE A 18 -2.44 -2.21 -1.50
CA ILE A 18 -2.39 -1.08 -0.56
C ILE A 18 -1.12 -0.26 -0.80
N VAL A 19 -1.29 1.02 -1.12
CA VAL A 19 -0.20 1.88 -1.57
C VAL A 19 0.08 2.98 -0.55
N GLY A 20 1.27 2.95 0.05
CA GLY A 20 1.81 4.02 0.90
C GLY A 20 2.61 5.08 0.13
N ILE A 21 3.10 6.09 0.84
CA ILE A 21 3.99 7.11 0.27
C ILE A 21 5.43 6.59 0.14
N THR A 22 5.97 6.10 1.26
CA THR A 22 7.28 5.45 1.41
C THR A 22 7.21 4.61 2.67
N PRO A 23 7.99 3.51 2.78
CA PRO A 23 8.13 2.80 4.04
C PRO A 23 8.71 3.68 5.14
N GLY A 24 8.20 3.53 6.36
CA GLY A 24 8.69 4.24 7.54
C GLY A 24 9.85 3.53 8.25
N TRP A 25 10.43 4.20 9.26
CA TRP A 25 11.54 3.68 10.07
C TRP A 25 11.27 2.29 10.65
N THR A 26 10.11 2.08 11.27
CA THR A 26 9.76 0.78 11.88
C THR A 26 9.73 -0.33 10.84
N GLN A 27 9.16 -0.07 9.66
CA GLN A 27 9.10 -1.04 8.56
C GLN A 27 10.51 -1.37 8.05
N MET A 28 11.35 -0.35 7.86
CA MET A 28 12.74 -0.54 7.47
C MET A 28 13.51 -1.38 8.50
N LYS A 29 13.40 -1.04 9.79
CA LYS A 29 14.05 -1.76 10.88
C LYS A 29 13.61 -3.23 10.91
N THR A 30 12.30 -3.49 10.92
CA THR A 30 11.76 -4.85 10.91
C THR A 30 12.19 -5.64 9.68
N ALA A 31 12.26 -5.00 8.50
CA ALA A 31 12.73 -5.67 7.29
C ALA A 31 14.19 -6.12 7.39
N TYR A 32 15.06 -5.29 7.98
CA TYR A 32 16.46 -5.66 8.23
C TYR A 32 16.59 -6.74 9.30
N GLU A 33 15.85 -6.63 10.40
CA GLU A 33 15.85 -7.65 11.46
C GLU A 33 15.39 -9.01 10.92
N GLU A 34 14.32 -9.04 10.12
CA GLU A 34 13.81 -10.28 9.52
C GLU A 34 14.84 -10.92 8.59
N ILE A 35 15.47 -10.13 7.72
CA ILE A 35 16.54 -10.63 6.85
C ILE A 35 17.71 -11.15 7.69
N LEU A 36 18.17 -10.44 8.70
CA LEU A 36 19.35 -10.88 9.47
C LEU A 36 19.06 -12.15 10.29
N ASN A 37 17.82 -12.33 10.76
CA ASN A 37 17.41 -13.48 11.56
C ASN A 37 16.97 -14.69 10.74
N SER A 38 16.71 -14.55 9.44
CA SER A 38 16.42 -15.69 8.57
C SER A 38 17.72 -16.45 8.27
N VAL A 39 18.04 -17.47 9.08
CA VAL A 39 19.31 -18.22 9.00
C VAL A 39 19.31 -19.27 7.89
N GLU A 40 18.16 -19.84 7.49
CA GLU A 40 18.10 -20.92 6.51
C GLU A 40 16.79 -20.89 5.70
N MET A 41 16.76 -20.21 4.57
CA MET A 41 15.83 -20.56 3.50
C MET A 41 16.61 -20.58 2.19
N GLU A 42 16.73 -21.77 1.60
CA GLU A 42 17.44 -22.05 0.35
C GLU A 42 16.90 -21.30 -0.89
N LYS A 43 15.89 -20.43 -0.73
CA LYS A 43 15.29 -19.65 -1.82
C LYS A 43 15.20 -18.18 -1.44
N SER A 44 15.90 -17.33 -2.20
CA SER A 44 15.89 -15.87 -2.05
C SER A 44 14.47 -15.27 -2.07
N GLN A 45 13.58 -15.84 -2.90
CA GLN A 45 12.21 -15.35 -3.05
C GLN A 45 11.34 -15.58 -1.81
N SER A 46 11.42 -16.75 -1.15
CA SER A 46 10.64 -17.02 0.07
C SER A 46 11.05 -16.10 1.22
N ARG A 47 12.35 -15.80 1.31
CA ARG A 47 12.89 -14.83 2.27
C ARG A 47 12.36 -13.42 2.04
N LEU A 48 12.30 -12.96 0.78
CA LEU A 48 11.73 -11.65 0.46
C LEU A 48 10.25 -11.56 0.80
N LEU A 49 9.47 -12.61 0.52
CA LEU A 49 8.04 -12.67 0.86
C LEU A 49 7.83 -12.64 2.39
N GLN A 50 8.64 -13.38 3.15
CA GLN A 50 8.61 -13.35 4.61
C GLN A 50 8.94 -11.96 5.14
N THR A 51 9.95 -11.31 4.57
CA THR A 51 10.35 -9.95 4.90
C THR A 51 9.23 -8.93 4.61
N ALA A 52 8.58 -9.06 3.45
CA ALA A 52 7.41 -8.25 3.09
C ALA A 52 6.25 -8.43 4.07
N LYS A 53 6.00 -9.66 4.52
CA LYS A 53 4.98 -9.97 5.53
C LYS A 53 5.31 -9.35 6.90
N ALA A 54 6.56 -9.46 7.34
CA ALA A 54 7.01 -8.94 8.64
C ALA A 54 6.99 -7.41 8.69
N ALA A 55 7.50 -6.76 7.65
CA ALA A 55 7.64 -5.29 7.57
C ALA A 55 6.40 -4.55 7.04
N GLY A 56 5.32 -5.27 6.71
CA GLY A 56 4.04 -4.67 6.34
C GLY A 56 3.45 -3.82 7.47
N PHE A 57 2.34 -3.11 7.18
CA PHE A 57 1.63 -2.29 8.17
C PHE A 57 1.41 -3.06 9.48
N SER A 58 1.67 -2.45 10.65
CA SER A 58 1.55 -3.12 11.95
C SER A 58 0.93 -2.21 13.02
N GLY A 59 0.68 -2.75 14.22
CA GLY A 59 0.21 -1.99 15.37
C GLY A 59 -1.13 -1.27 15.16
N SER A 60 -1.23 -0.02 15.63
CA SER A 60 -2.45 0.80 15.49
C SER A 60 -2.79 1.11 14.03
N ILE A 61 -1.78 1.23 13.15
CA ILE A 61 -1.99 1.47 11.72
C ILE A 61 -2.75 0.30 11.09
N ARG A 62 -2.28 -0.95 11.32
CA ARG A 62 -2.97 -2.15 10.80
C ARG A 62 -4.40 -2.23 11.34
N ARG A 63 -4.60 -2.02 12.65
CA ARG A 63 -5.95 -2.05 13.26
C ARG A 63 -6.90 -1.02 12.63
N ASN A 64 -6.44 0.22 12.43
CA ASN A 64 -7.26 1.26 11.81
C ASN A 64 -7.57 0.94 10.34
N LEU A 65 -6.60 0.40 9.60
CA LEU A 65 -6.75 -0.01 8.22
C LEU A 65 -7.82 -1.10 8.10
N ILE A 66 -7.69 -2.20 8.85
CA ILE A 66 -8.67 -3.30 8.89
C ILE A 66 -10.07 -2.76 9.23
N GLY A 67 -10.19 -1.98 10.31
CA GLY A 67 -11.49 -1.47 10.73
C GLY A 67 -12.16 -0.53 9.71
N MET A 68 -11.37 0.17 8.89
CA MET A 68 -11.90 0.99 7.79
C MET A 68 -12.29 0.14 6.57
N LEU A 69 -11.48 -0.85 6.20
CA LEU A 69 -11.73 -1.75 5.07
C LEU A 69 -12.96 -2.65 5.31
N ASP A 70 -13.10 -3.19 6.52
CA ASP A 70 -14.28 -3.98 6.90
C ASP A 70 -15.55 -3.12 6.86
N GLN A 71 -15.47 -1.88 7.35
CA GLN A 71 -16.62 -0.96 7.37
C GLN A 71 -17.13 -0.54 5.99
N ILE A 72 -16.30 -0.60 4.95
CA ILE A 72 -16.70 -0.31 3.56
C ILE A 72 -17.11 -1.56 2.79
N GLY A 73 -17.08 -2.74 3.42
CA GLY A 73 -17.56 -4.01 2.85
C GLY A 73 -16.52 -4.79 2.05
N LEU A 74 -15.22 -4.48 2.15
CA LEU A 74 -14.20 -5.16 1.36
C LEU A 74 -14.13 -6.67 1.67
N ALA A 75 -14.30 -7.05 2.94
CA ALA A 75 -14.28 -8.45 3.36
C ALA A 75 -15.38 -9.28 2.66
N GLU A 76 -16.60 -8.75 2.62
CA GLU A 76 -17.75 -9.37 1.96
C GLU A 76 -17.49 -9.57 0.45
N CYS A 77 -16.99 -8.54 -0.23
CA CYS A 77 -16.63 -8.61 -1.65
C CYS A 77 -15.50 -9.59 -1.98
N LEU A 78 -14.67 -9.92 -0.99
CA LEU A 78 -13.60 -10.91 -1.12
C LEU A 78 -14.01 -12.32 -0.67
N ASN A 79 -15.24 -12.51 -0.19
CA ASN A 79 -15.72 -13.74 0.45
C ASN A 79 -14.84 -14.20 1.63
N ILE A 80 -14.38 -13.25 2.45
CA ILE A 80 -13.61 -13.50 3.68
C ILE A 80 -14.34 -12.89 4.88
N GLU A 81 -14.13 -13.45 6.07
CA GLU A 81 -14.81 -12.98 7.30
C GLU A 81 -14.39 -11.55 7.69
N SER A 82 -13.10 -11.24 7.54
CA SER A 82 -12.55 -9.90 7.80
C SER A 82 -11.28 -9.69 6.98
N THR A 83 -11.02 -8.43 6.63
CA THR A 83 -9.77 -7.97 6.00
C THR A 83 -8.55 -8.14 6.90
N LEU A 84 -8.72 -8.48 8.19
CA LEU A 84 -7.65 -8.98 9.05
C LEU A 84 -6.94 -10.17 8.40
N SER A 85 -7.69 -11.08 7.77
CA SER A 85 -7.12 -12.29 7.16
C SER A 85 -6.16 -11.99 5.99
N LEU A 86 -6.26 -10.82 5.35
CA LEU A 86 -5.31 -10.38 4.32
C LEU A 86 -3.87 -10.26 4.83
N PHE A 87 -3.67 -10.11 6.14
CA PHE A 87 -2.35 -10.04 6.75
C PHE A 87 -1.85 -11.40 7.26
N HIS A 88 -2.66 -12.45 7.15
CA HIS A 88 -2.42 -13.77 7.71
C HIS A 88 -2.82 -14.89 6.73
N GLU A 89 -4.03 -15.42 6.81
CA GLU A 89 -4.50 -16.60 6.06
C GLU A 89 -4.63 -16.31 4.56
N ASN A 90 -5.22 -15.17 4.21
CA ASN A 90 -5.50 -14.75 2.83
C ASN A 90 -4.41 -13.81 2.29
N ARG A 91 -3.16 -14.01 2.72
CA ARG A 91 -2.03 -13.11 2.39
C ARG A 91 -1.73 -13.03 0.90
N SER A 92 -2.06 -14.08 0.13
CA SER A 92 -1.93 -14.11 -1.33
C SER A 92 -2.83 -13.09 -2.03
N LEU A 93 -3.93 -12.66 -1.42
CA LEU A 93 -4.82 -11.65 -2.01
C LEU A 93 -4.28 -10.22 -1.88
N LEU A 94 -3.27 -10.00 -1.05
CA LEU A 94 -2.76 -8.67 -0.71
C LEU A 94 -1.41 -8.39 -1.37
N HIS A 95 -1.26 -7.24 -2.00
CA HIS A 95 0.03 -6.60 -2.26
C HIS A 95 0.13 -5.32 -1.43
N THR A 96 1.29 -5.09 -0.83
CA THR A 96 1.58 -3.83 -0.12
C THR A 96 2.80 -3.20 -0.75
N THR A 97 2.69 -1.95 -1.15
CA THR A 97 3.77 -1.24 -1.82
C THR A 97 3.74 0.26 -1.47
N SER A 98 4.59 1.05 -2.09
CA SER A 98 4.66 2.50 -1.91
C SER A 98 5.06 3.19 -3.20
N VAL A 99 4.52 4.38 -3.46
CA VAL A 99 4.91 5.17 -4.66
C VAL A 99 6.40 5.48 -4.68
N ILE A 100 7.02 5.62 -3.51
CA ILE A 100 8.46 5.53 -3.35
C ILE A 100 8.79 4.19 -2.72
N LYS A 101 9.34 3.28 -3.53
CA LYS A 101 9.64 1.89 -3.16
C LYS A 101 10.45 1.76 -1.86
N TYR A 102 11.36 2.70 -1.61
CA TYR A 102 12.33 2.61 -0.52
C TYR A 102 12.19 3.71 0.53
N PRO A 103 12.51 3.43 1.80
CA PRO A 103 12.47 4.41 2.88
C PRO A 103 13.15 5.74 2.54
N VAL A 104 12.42 6.83 2.71
CA VAL A 104 12.93 8.21 2.63
C VAL A 104 12.73 8.91 3.96
N PHE A 105 13.79 9.55 4.43
CA PHE A 105 13.78 10.37 5.63
C PHE A 105 14.30 11.77 5.31
N ILE A 106 13.69 12.77 5.93
CA ILE A 106 14.12 14.18 5.91
C ILE A 106 14.29 14.59 7.37
N ASP A 107 15.45 15.14 7.73
CA ASP A 107 15.78 15.53 9.11
C ASP A 107 15.51 14.41 10.13
N ARG A 108 15.88 13.17 9.77
CA ARG A 108 15.68 11.94 10.56
C ARG A 108 14.21 11.56 10.82
N GLN A 109 13.26 12.21 10.17
CA GLN A 109 11.83 11.90 10.24
C GLN A 109 11.36 11.21 8.96
N ASN A 110 10.29 10.41 9.07
CA ASN A 110 9.66 9.79 7.89
C ASN A 110 9.22 10.87 6.90
N TYR A 111 9.58 10.72 5.63
CA TYR A 111 9.11 11.61 4.59
C TYR A 111 7.59 11.46 4.36
N THR A 112 6.88 12.59 4.30
CA THR A 112 5.41 12.63 4.24
C THR A 112 4.84 13.02 2.89
N GLY A 113 5.69 13.30 1.89
CA GLY A 113 5.23 13.69 0.55
C GLY A 113 5.23 15.19 0.25
N HIS A 114 5.60 16.06 1.20
CA HIS A 114 5.38 17.52 1.10
C HIS A 114 6.65 18.38 1.08
N LYS A 115 7.76 17.95 1.69
CA LYS A 115 8.99 18.74 1.79
C LYS A 115 10.21 17.86 1.49
N PRO A 116 10.73 17.85 0.25
CA PRO A 116 10.17 18.52 -0.94
C PRO A 116 8.85 17.87 -1.39
N ALA A 117 8.09 18.51 -2.29
CA ALA A 117 7.01 17.78 -2.98
C ALA A 117 7.61 16.75 -3.94
N LEU A 118 6.87 15.69 -4.30
CA LEU A 118 7.35 14.64 -5.23
C LEU A 118 7.83 15.24 -6.56
N SER A 119 7.13 16.23 -7.11
CA SER A 119 7.47 16.92 -8.36
C SER A 119 8.72 17.79 -8.29
N GLN A 120 9.18 18.15 -7.08
CA GLN A 120 10.34 19.01 -6.88
C GLN A 120 11.65 18.23 -6.74
N SER A 121 11.61 16.90 -6.77
CA SER A 121 12.78 16.05 -6.69
C SER A 121 12.79 15.04 -7.83
N ASN A 122 13.80 15.12 -8.71
CA ASN A 122 13.97 14.18 -9.82
C ASN A 122 14.00 12.72 -9.34
N LEU A 123 14.64 12.46 -8.20
CA LEU A 123 14.70 11.12 -7.62
C LEU A 123 13.32 10.64 -7.17
N LEU A 124 12.59 11.43 -6.38
CA LEU A 124 11.28 11.03 -5.86
C LEU A 124 10.25 10.92 -6.99
N SER A 125 10.29 11.83 -7.95
CA SER A 125 9.44 11.80 -9.14
C SER A 125 9.73 10.57 -10.02
N CYS A 126 11.00 10.16 -10.14
CA CYS A 126 11.35 8.95 -10.90
C CYS A 126 10.73 7.70 -10.28
N TYR A 127 10.80 7.54 -8.96
CA TYR A 127 10.15 6.42 -8.30
C TYR A 127 8.63 6.47 -8.47
N ALA A 128 8.00 7.60 -8.15
CA ALA A 128 6.55 7.73 -8.17
C ALA A 128 5.92 7.60 -9.57
N PHE A 129 6.60 8.11 -10.60
CA PHE A 129 6.05 8.20 -11.95
C PHE A 129 6.81 7.38 -12.99
N LYS A 130 7.80 6.57 -12.65
CA LYS A 130 8.43 5.62 -13.61
C LYS A 130 8.48 4.22 -13.03
N ILE A 131 9.12 4.06 -11.88
CA ILE A 131 9.32 2.74 -11.27
C ILE A 131 8.03 2.16 -10.71
N PHE A 132 7.25 2.95 -9.98
CA PHE A 132 6.01 2.50 -9.35
C PHE A 132 4.96 1.96 -10.35
N PRO A 133 4.62 2.64 -11.46
CA PRO A 133 3.67 2.07 -12.43
C PRO A 133 4.20 0.80 -13.13
N GLU A 134 5.51 0.65 -13.33
CA GLU A 134 6.10 -0.61 -13.84
C GLU A 134 5.89 -1.78 -12.87
N GLU A 135 5.94 -1.53 -11.57
CA GLU A 135 5.58 -2.53 -10.55
C GLU A 135 4.08 -2.84 -10.58
N LEU A 136 3.23 -1.81 -10.64
CA LEU A 136 1.78 -1.99 -10.60
C LEU A 136 1.26 -2.76 -11.82
N ASN A 137 1.88 -2.57 -12.99
CA ASN A 137 1.51 -3.27 -14.23
C ASN A 137 1.95 -4.74 -14.26
N GLN A 138 2.69 -5.23 -13.26
CA GLN A 138 2.97 -6.67 -13.08
C GLN A 138 1.89 -7.39 -12.28
N ILE A 139 0.94 -6.65 -11.71
CA ILE A 139 -0.16 -7.19 -10.90
C ILE A 139 -1.42 -7.22 -11.76
N ASP A 140 -2.30 -8.18 -11.49
CA ASP A 140 -3.58 -8.35 -12.18
C ASP A 140 -4.31 -7.01 -12.39
N PRO A 141 -4.70 -6.65 -13.63
CA PRO A 141 -5.38 -5.40 -13.93
C PRO A 141 -6.79 -5.30 -13.30
N SER A 142 -7.39 -6.42 -12.89
CA SER A 142 -8.66 -6.47 -12.15
C SER A 142 -8.51 -6.08 -10.68
N ALA A 143 -7.29 -6.02 -10.14
CA ALA A 143 -7.06 -5.68 -8.74
C ALA A 143 -7.58 -4.28 -8.37
N ILE A 144 -7.98 -4.10 -7.10
CA ILE A 144 -8.32 -2.79 -6.54
C ILE A 144 -7.13 -2.15 -5.82
N VAL A 145 -6.84 -0.90 -6.14
CA VAL A 145 -5.75 -0.11 -5.55
C VAL A 145 -6.30 0.86 -4.51
N ILE A 146 -5.76 0.79 -3.29
CA ILE A 146 -6.16 1.58 -2.14
C ILE A 146 -5.03 2.57 -1.79
N PRO A 147 -5.12 3.84 -2.23
CA PRO A 147 -4.18 4.89 -1.83
C PRO A 147 -4.29 5.21 -0.34
N LEU A 148 -3.17 5.26 0.36
CA LEU A 148 -3.12 5.76 1.73
C LEU A 148 -2.81 7.26 1.76
N GLY A 149 -3.86 8.08 1.65
CA GLY A 149 -3.79 9.53 1.77
C GLY A 149 -3.61 10.29 0.45
N ARG A 150 -3.82 11.61 0.52
CA ARG A 150 -3.99 12.50 -0.65
C ARG A 150 -2.80 12.54 -1.60
N THR A 151 -1.58 12.52 -1.08
CA THR A 151 -0.37 12.56 -1.94
C THR A 151 -0.28 11.32 -2.81
N VAL A 152 -0.57 10.13 -2.26
CA VAL A 152 -0.57 8.87 -3.00
C VAL A 152 -1.72 8.85 -4.00
N GLU A 153 -2.91 9.28 -3.58
CA GLU A 153 -4.08 9.38 -4.44
C GLU A 153 -3.83 10.28 -5.66
N SER A 154 -3.23 11.47 -5.48
CA SER A 154 -2.88 12.37 -6.60
C SER A 154 -1.91 11.71 -7.60
N VAL A 155 -0.95 10.91 -7.12
CA VAL A 155 -0.04 10.18 -8.01
C VAL A 155 -0.80 9.15 -8.83
N LEU A 156 -1.65 8.33 -8.19
CA LEU A 156 -2.44 7.31 -8.88
C LEU A 156 -3.44 7.90 -9.87
N LEU A 157 -4.12 8.98 -9.50
CA LEU A 157 -5.06 9.68 -10.38
C LEU A 157 -4.35 10.20 -11.64
N LYS A 158 -3.17 10.81 -11.47
CA LYS A 158 -2.37 11.27 -12.61
C LYS A 158 -1.92 10.11 -13.49
N LEU A 159 -1.46 9.00 -12.90
CA LEU A 159 -1.09 7.80 -13.67
C LEU A 159 -2.27 7.20 -14.44
N LYS A 160 -3.47 7.24 -13.85
CA LYS A 160 -4.71 6.79 -14.50
C LYS A 160 -5.15 7.71 -15.63
N GLU A 161 -5.07 9.03 -15.43
CA GLU A 161 -5.30 10.05 -16.47
C GLU A 161 -4.33 9.86 -17.65
N GLU A 162 -3.07 9.56 -17.38
CA GLU A 162 -2.04 9.27 -18.39
C GLU A 162 -2.14 7.85 -19.00
N HIS A 163 -3.15 7.04 -18.61
CA HIS A 163 -3.37 5.67 -19.09
C HIS A 163 -2.19 4.71 -18.82
N ARG A 164 -1.46 4.95 -17.73
CA ARG A 164 -0.26 4.18 -17.36
C ARG A 164 -0.53 3.04 -16.39
N ILE A 165 -1.72 3.02 -15.82
CA ILE A 165 -2.27 1.98 -14.95
C ILE A 165 -3.76 1.81 -15.31
N SER A 166 -4.29 0.60 -15.19
CA SER A 166 -5.67 0.27 -15.55
C SER A 166 -6.56 -0.10 -14.36
N GLN A 167 -5.95 -0.42 -13.21
CA GLN A 167 -6.64 -0.92 -12.03
C GLN A 167 -7.72 0.04 -11.51
N THR A 168 -8.69 -0.52 -10.81
CA THR A 168 -9.71 0.26 -10.08
C THR A 168 -9.07 0.99 -8.91
N LEU A 169 -9.36 2.28 -8.75
CA LEU A 169 -8.81 3.10 -7.67
C LEU A 169 -9.90 3.36 -6.61
N LEU A 170 -9.60 3.04 -5.35
CA LEU A 170 -10.45 3.37 -4.21
C LEU A 170 -10.09 4.77 -3.67
N THR A 171 -10.56 5.80 -4.33
CA THR A 171 -10.29 7.20 -3.93
C THR A 171 -11.03 7.58 -2.65
N GLY A 172 -10.54 8.62 -1.98
CA GLY A 172 -11.10 9.13 -0.73
C GLY A 172 -10.66 8.36 0.52
N PHE A 173 -9.81 7.34 0.39
CA PHE A 173 -9.35 6.54 1.52
C PHE A 173 -8.34 7.33 2.39
N PRO A 174 -8.63 7.59 3.67
CA PRO A 174 -7.75 8.40 4.50
C PRO A 174 -6.56 7.59 5.00
N HIS A 175 -5.42 8.26 5.22
CA HIS A 175 -4.24 7.59 5.77
C HIS A 175 -4.53 6.99 7.18
N PRO A 176 -4.21 5.72 7.44
CA PRO A 176 -4.61 4.98 8.66
C PRO A 176 -3.85 5.36 9.93
N SER A 177 -2.81 6.19 9.84
CA SER A 177 -2.04 6.67 11.01
C SER A 177 -2.92 7.35 12.05
N GLY A 178 -2.62 7.09 13.33
CA GLY A 178 -3.22 7.78 14.48
C GLY A 178 -2.90 9.27 14.55
N ALA A 179 -1.77 9.70 13.97
CA ALA A 179 -1.40 11.10 13.89
C ALA A 179 -2.30 11.91 12.94
N ASN A 180 -3.10 11.26 12.09
CA ASN A 180 -4.07 11.92 11.24
C ASN A 180 -5.35 12.23 12.04
N GLY A 181 -5.39 13.38 12.71
CA GLY A 181 -6.54 13.85 13.48
C GLY A 181 -7.84 14.01 12.66
N HIS A 182 -7.74 14.09 11.34
CA HIS A 182 -8.90 14.20 10.44
C HIS A 182 -9.37 12.87 9.85
N ARG A 183 -8.68 11.74 10.14
CA ARG A 183 -8.96 10.43 9.53
C ARG A 183 -10.42 10.03 9.64
N LEU A 184 -11.02 10.10 10.84
CA LEU A 184 -12.40 9.67 11.06
C LEU A 184 -13.42 10.55 10.32
N LYS A 185 -13.16 11.86 10.24
CA LYS A 185 -14.01 12.79 9.50
C LYS A 185 -13.95 12.50 8.00
N GLN A 186 -12.74 12.38 7.44
CA GLN A 186 -12.51 12.04 6.03
C GLN A 186 -13.14 10.68 5.68
N PHE A 187 -12.93 9.67 6.52
CA PHE A 187 -13.51 8.34 6.33
C PHE A 187 -15.03 8.41 6.24
N ARG A 188 -15.70 9.08 7.19
CA ARG A 188 -17.16 9.20 7.20
C ARG A 188 -17.69 9.95 5.98
N GLN A 189 -17.01 11.00 5.55
CA GLN A 189 -17.41 11.79 4.37
C GLN A 189 -17.35 10.97 3.09
N ASN A 190 -16.34 10.11 2.95
CA ASN A 190 -16.10 9.36 1.72
C ASN A 190 -16.64 7.92 1.77
N LYS A 191 -17.19 7.48 2.92
CA LYS A 191 -17.59 6.08 3.15
C LYS A 191 -18.54 5.56 2.09
N HIS A 192 -19.58 6.34 1.76
CA HIS A 192 -20.59 5.94 0.78
C HIS A 192 -19.97 5.67 -0.59
N GLU A 193 -19.17 6.62 -1.10
CA GLU A 193 -18.49 6.51 -2.38
C GLU A 193 -17.54 5.31 -2.41
N MET A 194 -16.72 5.13 -1.37
CA MET A 194 -15.82 3.98 -1.25
C MET A 194 -16.57 2.63 -1.28
N THR A 195 -17.69 2.53 -0.57
CA THR A 195 -18.53 1.32 -0.59
C THR A 195 -19.12 1.07 -1.98
N SER A 196 -19.60 2.10 -2.68
CA SER A 196 -20.08 1.98 -4.05
C SER A 196 -18.97 1.49 -5.00
N THR A 197 -17.76 2.05 -4.89
CA THR A 197 -16.61 1.62 -5.71
C THR A 197 -16.24 0.17 -5.46
N ILE A 198 -16.20 -0.29 -4.20
CA ILE A 198 -15.87 -1.68 -3.85
C ILE A 198 -16.90 -2.66 -4.42
N ARG A 199 -18.20 -2.34 -4.34
CA ARG A 199 -19.25 -3.20 -4.90
C ARG A 199 -19.15 -3.28 -6.43
N ALA A 200 -19.03 -2.13 -7.09
CA ALA A 200 -18.87 -2.10 -8.54
C ALA A 200 -17.61 -2.84 -9.02
N TRP A 201 -16.53 -2.79 -8.24
CA TRP A 201 -15.33 -3.57 -8.49
C TRP A 201 -15.58 -5.07 -8.35
N ALA A 202 -16.24 -5.50 -7.29
CA ALA A 202 -16.55 -6.91 -7.07
C ALA A 202 -17.49 -7.50 -8.12
N ASP A 203 -18.42 -6.70 -8.64
CA ASP A 203 -19.36 -7.09 -9.70
C ASP A 203 -18.69 -7.17 -11.10
N SER A 204 -17.45 -6.68 -11.23
CA SER A 204 -16.70 -6.67 -12.50
C SER A 204 -15.76 -7.87 -12.69
N GLU A 205 -15.69 -8.76 -11.70
CA GLU A 205 -15.01 -10.06 -11.78
C GLU A 205 -15.94 -11.17 -12.28
#